data_AF-X1V671-F1
#
_entry.id   AF-X1V671-F1
#
_cell.length_a   1.000
_cell.length_b   1.000
_cell.length_c   1.000
_cell.angle_alpha   90.00
_cell.angle_beta   90.00
_cell.angle_gamma   90.00
#
_symmetry.space_group_name_H-M   'P 1'
#
loop_
_entity.id
_entity.type
_entity.pdbx_description
1 polymer ?
#
loop_
_entity_poly.entity_id
_entity_poly.type
_entity_poly.pdbx_seq_one_letter_code
_entity_poly.pdbx_strand_id
1 'polypeptide(L)'
;WIFEHLGPDVPLHFSRFYPTYKLKNLPPTPVKTLELAKDIAMEVGLQYVYIGNVPGHSGENTYCPTCGKAVIKRAGYIVKENNLKDGTCGFCGSNIEGVWE
;
A
#
# COMPACT_ATOMS: atom_id res chain seq x y z
N TRP A 1 7.82 -10.08 -12.93
CA TRP A 1 7.84 -11.23 -12.00
C TRP A 1 6.63 -11.30 -11.06
N ILE A 2 6.49 -10.44 -10.04
CA ILE A 2 5.40 -10.54 -9.03
C ILE A 2 4.02 -10.58 -9.70
N PHE A 3 3.69 -9.58 -10.51
CA PHE A 3 2.43 -9.53 -11.24
C PHE A 3 2.19 -10.80 -12.08
N GLU A 4 3.20 -11.22 -12.85
CA GLU A 4 3.10 -12.36 -13.76
C GLU A 4 2.92 -13.72 -13.05
N HIS A 5 3.50 -13.89 -11.86
CA HIS A 5 3.56 -15.19 -11.18
C HIS A 5 2.62 -15.30 -9.98
N LEU A 6 2.30 -14.18 -9.35
CA LEU A 6 1.48 -14.12 -8.13
C LEU A 6 0.14 -13.40 -8.36
N GLY A 7 0.00 -12.66 -9.46
CA GLY A 7 -1.23 -11.96 -9.83
C GLY A 7 -1.32 -10.52 -9.31
N PRO A 8 -2.38 -9.80 -9.74
CA PRO A 8 -2.58 -8.37 -9.43
C PRO A 8 -2.93 -8.10 -7.96
N ASP A 9 -3.48 -9.09 -7.27
CA ASP A 9 -4.09 -8.95 -5.94
C ASP A 9 -3.10 -9.13 -4.80
N VAL A 10 -1.88 -9.57 -5.10
CA VAL A 10 -0.84 -9.79 -4.09
C VAL A 10 -0.25 -8.47 -3.64
N PRO A 11 -0.22 -8.20 -2.32
CA PRO A 11 0.21 -6.92 -1.81
C PRO A 11 1.73 -6.76 -1.90
N LEU A 12 2.18 -5.65 -2.49
CA LEU A 12 3.58 -5.26 -2.56
C LEU A 12 3.87 -4.13 -1.58
N HIS A 13 4.93 -4.27 -0.79
CA HIS A 13 5.31 -3.28 0.23
C HIS A 13 6.72 -2.73 -0.06
N PHE A 14 6.80 -1.41 -0.21
CA PHE A 14 8.06 -0.68 -0.22
C PHE A 14 8.29 -0.05 1.15
N SER A 15 9.27 -0.57 1.89
CA SER A 15 9.63 -0.05 3.21
C SER A 15 10.75 0.98 3.08
N ARG A 16 10.54 2.20 3.58
CA ARG A 16 11.57 3.25 3.57
C ARG A 16 12.77 2.83 4.40
N PHE A 17 13.95 2.89 3.81
CA PHE A 17 15.21 2.76 4.53
C PHE A 17 15.50 3.99 5.38
N TYR A 18 15.97 3.76 6.61
CA TYR A 18 16.53 4.76 7.50
C TYR A 18 17.93 4.32 7.95
N PRO A 19 18.91 5.23 7.98
CA PRO A 19 20.26 4.92 8.44
C PRO A 19 20.29 4.67 9.94
N THR A 20 20.15 3.39 10.30
CA THR A 20 20.19 2.93 11.70
C THR A 20 21.16 1.75 11.84
N TYR A 21 21.53 1.47 13.09
CA TYR A 21 22.44 0.38 13.47
C TYR A 21 23.81 0.39 12.76
N LYS A 22 24.06 -0.48 11.79
CA LYS A 22 25.39 -0.64 11.15
C LYS A 22 25.57 0.19 9.87
N LEU A 23 24.49 0.61 9.21
CA LEU A 23 24.54 1.34 7.95
C LEU A 23 24.09 2.79 8.15
N LYS A 24 25.00 3.62 8.67
CA LYS A 24 24.70 5.00 9.10
C LYS A 24 25.14 6.09 8.11
N ASN A 25 25.97 5.74 7.13
CA ASN A 25 26.63 6.68 6.23
C ASN A 25 25.85 6.97 4.92
N LEU A 26 24.65 6.43 4.78
CA LEU A 26 23.77 6.67 3.63
C LEU A 26 22.57 7.51 4.07
N PRO A 27 22.03 8.39 3.21
CA PRO A 27 20.79 9.09 3.51
C PRO A 27 19.62 8.11 3.56
N PRO A 28 18.52 8.43 4.28
CA PRO A 28 17.28 7.67 4.14
C PRO A 28 16.79 7.71 2.69
N THR A 29 16.12 6.64 2.23
CA THR A 29 15.55 6.65 0.88
C THR A 29 14.61 7.85 0.73
N PRO A 30 14.74 8.68 -0.33
CA PRO A 30 13.81 9.77 -0.57
C PRO A 30 12.38 9.26 -0.74
N VAL A 31 11.39 9.96 -0.20
CA VAL A 31 9.97 9.57 -0.32
C VAL A 31 9.55 9.50 -1.79
N LYS A 32 10.03 10.44 -2.61
CA LYS A 32 9.79 10.47 -4.06
C LYS A 32 10.25 9.20 -4.79
N THR A 33 11.32 8.55 -4.30
CA THR A 33 11.77 7.27 -4.88
C THR A 33 10.77 6.15 -4.59
N LEU A 34 10.14 6.16 -3.41
CA LEU A 34 9.12 5.18 -3.03
C LEU A 34 7.82 5.43 -3.78
N GLU A 35 7.42 6.70 -3.95
CA GLU A 35 6.27 7.10 -4.77
C GLU A 35 6.44 6.63 -6.21
N LEU A 36 7.61 6.89 -6.81
CA LEU A 36 7.92 6.40 -8.15
C LEU A 36 7.85 4.87 -8.25
N ALA A 37 8.40 4.14 -7.27
CA ALA A 37 8.34 2.69 -7.27
C ALA A 37 6.90 2.17 -7.15
N LYS A 38 6.07 2.85 -6.35
CA LYS A 38 4.64 2.57 -6.22
C LYS A 38 3.91 2.79 -7.54
N ASP A 39 4.13 3.93 -8.19
CA ASP A 39 3.47 4.28 -9.45
C ASP A 39 3.79 3.26 -10.54
N ILE A 40 5.08 2.89 -10.70
CA ILE A 40 5.51 1.86 -11.65
C ILE A 40 4.83 0.50 -11.35
N ALA A 41 4.76 0.10 -10.08
CA ALA A 41 4.13 -1.16 -9.70
C ALA A 41 2.62 -1.16 -10.01
N MET A 42 1.95 -0.03 -9.80
CA MET A 42 0.53 0.14 -10.16
C MET A 42 0.31 0.15 -11.67
N GLU A 43 1.19 0.80 -12.45
CA GLU A 43 1.15 0.82 -13.92
C GLU A 43 1.31 -0.59 -14.51
N VAL A 44 2.08 -1.47 -13.85
CA VAL A 44 2.21 -2.89 -14.22
C VAL A 44 0.92 -3.69 -13.95
N GLY A 45 0.01 -3.16 -13.11
CA GLY A 45 -1.30 -3.76 -12.83
C GLY A 45 -1.47 -4.33 -11.42
N LEU A 46 -0.51 -4.11 -10.50
CA LEU A 46 -0.69 -4.46 -9.10
C LEU A 46 -1.69 -3.52 -8.44
N GLN A 47 -2.67 -4.07 -7.73
CA GLN A 47 -3.78 -3.32 -7.14
C GLN A 47 -3.45 -2.79 -5.74
N TYR A 48 -2.56 -3.49 -5.03
CA TYR A 48 -2.28 -3.22 -3.61
C TYR A 48 -0.80 -2.95 -3.40
N VAL A 49 -0.40 -1.68 -3.57
CA VAL A 49 0.99 -1.24 -3.41
C VAL A 49 1.11 -0.22 -2.28
N TYR A 50 1.90 -0.58 -1.27
CA TYR A 50 2.03 0.16 -0.02
C TYR A 50 3.41 0.77 0.17
N ILE A 51 3.43 1.97 0.76
CA ILE A 51 4.65 2.63 1.21
C ILE A 51 4.65 2.61 2.74
N GLY A 52 5.62 1.92 3.32
CA GLY A 52 5.82 1.80 4.76
C GLY A 52 6.97 2.67 5.27
N ASN A 53 7.06 2.80 6.59
CA ASN A 53 8.05 3.65 7.29
C ASN A 53 8.01 5.14 6.86
N VAL A 54 6.85 5.63 6.42
CA VAL A 54 6.61 7.06 6.19
C VAL A 54 5.31 7.42 6.93
N PRO A 55 5.37 7.74 8.23
CA PRO A 55 4.17 7.94 9.04
C PRO A 55 3.23 8.99 8.45
N GLY A 56 1.94 8.65 8.29
CA GLY A 56 0.90 9.55 7.77
C GLY A 56 0.90 9.70 6.25
N HIS A 57 1.74 8.94 5.54
CA HIS A 57 1.78 8.97 4.09
C HIS A 57 0.58 8.23 3.50
N SER A 58 -0.09 8.82 2.50
CA SER A 58 -1.27 8.22 1.86
C SER A 58 -1.04 6.81 1.32
N GLY A 59 0.21 6.49 0.96
CA GLY A 59 0.65 5.17 0.52
C GLY A 59 0.52 4.04 1.53
N GLU A 60 0.21 4.28 2.80
CA GLU A 60 -0.05 3.22 3.80
C GLU A 60 -1.54 2.79 3.87
N ASN A 61 -2.41 3.51 3.14
CA ASN A 61 -3.84 3.23 3.06
C ASN A 61 -4.15 2.15 2.02
N THR A 62 -5.26 1.44 2.21
CA THR A 62 -5.84 0.55 1.18
C THR A 62 -6.89 1.31 0.40
N TYR A 63 -6.77 1.29 -0.93
CA TYR A 63 -7.69 1.91 -1.87
C TYR A 63 -8.46 0.84 -2.62
N CYS A 64 -9.71 1.13 -2.99
CA CYS A 64 -10.50 0.25 -3.82
C CYS A 64 -9.94 0.23 -5.26
N PRO A 65 -9.59 -0.95 -5.82
CA PRO A 65 -9.16 -1.10 -7.21
C PRO A 65 -10.16 -0.56 -8.24
N THR A 66 -11.46 -0.65 -7.93
CA THR A 66 -12.54 -0.29 -8.85
C THR A 66 -12.88 1.20 -8.83
N CYS A 67 -12.99 1.81 -7.64
CA CYS A 67 -13.46 3.20 -7.51
C CYS A 67 -12.42 4.19 -6.97
N GLY A 68 -11.22 3.73 -6.62
CA GLY A 68 -10.11 4.56 -6.15
C GLY A 68 -10.31 5.19 -4.76
N LYS A 69 -11.43 4.96 -4.08
CA LYS A 69 -11.67 5.50 -2.73
C LYS A 69 -10.89 4.73 -1.67
N ALA A 70 -10.40 5.42 -0.65
CA ALA A 70 -9.73 4.79 0.49
C ALA A 70 -10.73 3.95 1.30
N VAL A 71 -10.56 2.63 1.27
CA VAL A 71 -11.41 1.69 2.03
C VAL A 71 -10.86 1.42 3.42
N ILE A 72 -9.54 1.51 3.61
CA ILE A 72 -8.92 1.49 4.94
C ILE A 72 -7.91 2.62 5.00
N LYS A 73 -8.07 3.54 5.96
CA LYS A 73 -7.06 4.55 6.28
C LYS A 73 -6.23 4.11 7.47
N ARG A 74 -4.92 4.24 7.38
CA ARG A 74 -3.97 3.85 8.43
C ARG A 74 -3.08 5.03 8.82
N ALA A 75 -2.52 4.90 10.02
CA ALA A 75 -1.38 5.67 10.50
C ALA A 75 -0.42 4.68 11.17
N GLY A 76 0.58 4.20 10.41
CA GLY A 76 1.37 3.03 10.81
C GLY A 76 0.47 1.81 11.04
N TYR A 77 0.56 1.20 12.23
CA TYR A 77 -0.22 0.01 12.59
C TYR A 77 -1.65 0.30 13.06
N ILE A 78 -2.06 1.56 13.11
CA ILE A 78 -3.38 1.95 13.60
C ILE A 78 -4.33 2.14 12.41
N VAL A 79 -5.46 1.42 12.42
CA VAL A 79 -6.58 1.68 11.50
C VAL A 79 -7.35 2.89 12.01
N LYS A 80 -7.42 3.95 11.20
CA LYS A 80 -8.13 5.20 11.50
C LYS A 80 -9.56 5.20 10.97
N GLU A 81 -9.76 4.62 9.79
CA GLU A 81 -11.07 4.46 9.18
C GLU A 81 -11.14 3.09 8.51
N ASN A 82 -12.26 2.40 8.66
CA ASN A 82 -12.58 1.18 7.94
C ASN A 82 -13.94 1.36 7.25
N ASN A 83 -13.89 1.46 5.92
CA ASN A 83 -15.04 1.64 5.04
C ASN A 83 -15.36 0.34 4.27
N LEU A 84 -14.95 -0.81 4.78
CA LEU A 84 -15.34 -2.11 4.26
C LEU A 84 -16.66 -2.57 4.86
N LYS A 85 -17.40 -3.38 4.10
CA LYS A 85 -18.59 -4.11 4.54
C LYS A 85 -18.41 -5.56 4.13
N ASP A 86 -18.12 -6.44 5.07
CA ASP A 86 -17.94 -7.88 4.84
C ASP A 86 -16.99 -8.19 3.67
N GLY A 87 -15.82 -7.53 3.65
CA GLY A 87 -14.81 -7.68 2.59
C GLY A 87 -15.09 -6.94 1.28
N THR A 88 -16.18 -6.17 1.22
CA THR A 88 -16.52 -5.34 0.04
C THR A 88 -16.28 -3.87 0.29
N CYS A 89 -16.03 -3.11 -0.78
CA CYS A 89 -15.91 -1.67 -0.76
C CYS A 89 -17.25 -1.03 -0.35
N GLY A 90 -17.30 -0.34 0.79
CA GLY A 90 -18.51 0.33 1.27
C GLY A 90 -19.02 1.48 0.38
N PHE A 91 -18.28 1.86 -0.66
CA PHE A 91 -18.66 2.93 -1.59
C PHE A 91 -19.20 2.44 -2.95
N CYS A 92 -18.73 1.29 -3.45
CA CYS A 92 -19.10 0.80 -4.78
C CYS A 92 -19.47 -0.70 -4.82
N GLY A 93 -19.32 -1.42 -3.72
CA GLY A 93 -19.71 -2.83 -3.59
C GLY A 93 -18.75 -3.84 -4.23
N SER A 94 -17.64 -3.40 -4.85
CA SER A 94 -16.62 -4.33 -5.35
C SER A 94 -15.99 -5.13 -4.21
N ASN A 95 -15.61 -6.38 -4.47
CA ASN A 95 -14.79 -7.14 -3.53
C ASN A 95 -13.44 -6.45 -3.35
N ILE A 96 -12.90 -6.53 -2.13
CA ILE A 96 -11.55 -6.10 -1.80
C ILE A 96 -10.80 -7.35 -1.34
N GLU A 97 -9.72 -7.68 -2.03
CA GLU A 97 -8.94 -8.87 -1.74
C GLU A 97 -8.26 -8.76 -0.36
N GLY A 98 -8.32 -9.86 0.40
CA GLY A 98 -7.87 -9.90 1.78
C GLY A 98 -8.62 -10.96 2.60
N VAL A 99 -8.29 -11.05 3.89
CA VAL A 99 -8.99 -11.89 4.86
C VAL A 99 -9.70 -10.95 5.83
N TRP A 100 -11.02 -11.09 5.96
CA TRP A 100 -11.91 -10.14 6.64
C TRP A 100 -12.75 -10.77 7.77
N GLU A 101 -12.35 -11.95 8.24
CA GLU A 101 -12.97 -12.70 9.35
C GLU A 101 -12.39 -12.33 10.72
#